data_AF-A0A522SUL7-F1
#
_entry.id   AF-A0A522SUL7-F1
#
_cell.length_a   1.000
_cell.length_b   1.000
_cell.length_c   1.000
_cell.angle_alpha   90.00
_cell.angle_beta   90.00
_cell.angle_gamma   90.00
#
_symmetry.space_group_name_H-M   'P 1'
#
loop_
_entity.id
_entity.type
_entity.pdbx_description
1 polymer ?
#
loop_
_entity_poly.entity_id
_entity_poly.type
_entity_poly.pdbx_seq_one_letter_code
_entity_poly.pdbx_strand_id
1 'polypeptide(L)'
;MITCAPEQVQHSLPPPLSLARTGTTRRRVLAVGVIGPGRVGSALLEQLRAAQPRLARDGALELKLCGVVASKRMWLDCDDAELNARHGGAQTWRPNDLDAFADHVRGSDGRHALLIDCSASDAVAAHYPRW
;
A
#
# COMPACT_ATOMS: atom_id res chain seq x y z
N MET A 1 12.31 6.77 46.37
CA MET A 1 12.30 5.99 45.11
C MET A 1 11.20 4.95 45.22
N ILE A 2 10.09 5.15 44.51
CA ILE A 2 8.98 4.18 44.43
C ILE A 2 8.83 3.86 42.95
N THR A 3 9.01 2.59 42.62
CA THR A 3 8.84 2.06 41.27
C THR A 3 7.34 1.87 41.00
N CYS A 4 6.83 2.54 39.98
CA CYS A 4 5.50 2.28 39.43
C CYS A 4 5.71 1.61 38.07
N ALA A 5 5.57 0.28 38.03
CA ALA A 5 5.38 -0.43 36.77
C ALA A 5 3.88 -0.38 36.42
N PRO A 6 3.48 -0.07 35.18
CA PRO A 6 2.09 -0.25 34.78
C PRO A 6 1.82 -1.73 34.48
N GLU A 7 0.74 -2.25 35.04
CA GLU A 7 0.14 -3.53 34.66
C GLU A 7 -0.24 -3.51 33.18
N GLN A 8 0.33 -4.42 32.39
CA GLN A 8 -0.05 -4.62 31.00
C GLN A 8 -1.38 -5.38 30.94
N VAL A 9 -2.47 -4.65 30.68
CA VAL A 9 -3.76 -5.26 30.35
C VAL A 9 -3.67 -5.88 28.96
N GLN A 10 -3.66 -7.21 28.92
CA GLN A 10 -3.66 -7.98 27.68
C GLN A 10 -5.03 -7.87 27.02
N HIS A 11 -5.14 -7.01 26.01
CA HIS A 11 -6.35 -6.87 25.21
C HIS A 11 -6.46 -8.06 24.25
N SER A 12 -7.23 -9.08 24.64
CA SER A 12 -7.56 -10.22 23.79
C SER A 12 -8.51 -9.77 22.68
N LEU A 13 -8.05 -9.85 21.43
CA LEU A 13 -8.90 -9.62 20.26
C LEU A 13 -10.02 -10.67 20.21
N PRO A 14 -11.28 -10.28 19.92
CA PRO A 14 -12.34 -11.24 19.69
C PRO A 14 -12.00 -12.15 18.48
N PRO A 15 -12.46 -13.41 18.47
CA PRO A 15 -12.25 -14.30 17.33
C PRO A 15 -12.87 -13.67 16.07
N PRO A 16 -12.24 -13.82 14.90
CA PRO A 16 -12.79 -13.25 13.67
C PRO A 16 -14.15 -13.89 13.39
N LEU A 17 -15.17 -13.05 13.23
CA LEU A 17 -16.49 -13.46 12.75
C LEU A 17 -16.33 -14.03 11.34
N SER A 18 -16.44 -15.36 11.22
CA SER A 18 -16.47 -16.02 9.92
C SER A 18 -17.83 -15.79 9.28
N LEU A 19 -17.93 -14.78 8.41
CA LEU A 19 -19.04 -14.70 7.47
C LEU A 19 -18.84 -15.80 6.43
N ALA A 20 -19.59 -16.90 6.55
CA ALA A 20 -19.67 -17.93 5.54
C ALA A 20 -20.11 -17.30 4.20
N ARG A 21 -19.16 -17.16 3.27
CA ARG A 21 -19.43 -16.68 1.92
C ARG A 21 -19.98 -17.83 1.09
N THR A 22 -21.30 -17.88 0.93
CA THR A 22 -22.00 -18.72 -0.06
C THR A 22 -21.79 -18.15 -1.46
N GLY A 23 -20.64 -18.42 -2.05
CA GLY A 23 -20.35 -18.10 -3.44
C GLY A 23 -18.93 -18.49 -3.82
N THR A 24 -18.72 -18.84 -5.10
CA THR A 24 -17.36 -19.05 -5.63
C THR A 24 -16.55 -17.77 -5.47
N THR A 25 -15.57 -17.78 -4.57
CA THR A 25 -14.69 -16.63 -4.32
C THR A 25 -13.69 -16.52 -5.45
N ARG A 26 -14.04 -15.74 -6.50
CA ARG A 26 -13.07 -15.33 -7.52
C ARG A 26 -11.90 -14.61 -6.84
N ARG A 27 -10.67 -15.05 -7.10
CA ARG A 27 -9.45 -14.38 -6.67
C ARG A 27 -9.42 -12.97 -7.26
N ARG A 28 -9.15 -11.97 -6.43
CA ARG A 28 -9.08 -10.56 -6.80
C ARG A 28 -7.68 -10.05 -6.45
N VAL A 29 -7.10 -9.27 -7.34
CA VAL A 29 -5.84 -8.57 -7.11
C VAL A 29 -6.16 -7.10 -6.90
N LEU A 30 -5.56 -6.52 -5.87
CA LEU A 30 -5.59 -5.09 -5.59
C LEU A 30 -4.16 -4.54 -5.75
N ALA A 31 -3.96 -3.69 -6.75
CA ALA A 31 -2.73 -2.94 -6.90
C ALA A 31 -2.68 -1.83 -5.84
N VAL A 32 -1.57 -1.73 -5.11
CA VAL A 32 -1.42 -0.83 -3.97
C VAL A 32 -0.27 0.13 -4.23
N GLY A 33 -0.54 1.42 -4.08
CA GLY A 33 0.46 2.48 -4.00
C GLY A 33 0.45 3.11 -2.61
N VAL A 34 1.62 3.36 -2.03
CA VAL A 34 1.75 4.05 -0.74
C VAL A 34 2.49 5.38 -0.89
N ILE A 35 1.87 6.46 -0.44
CA ILE A 35 2.45 7.81 -0.43
C ILE A 35 2.86 8.13 1.02
N GLY A 36 4.09 8.59 1.21
CA GLY A 36 4.66 8.89 2.52
C GLY A 36 5.16 7.66 3.29
N PRO A 37 6.29 7.03 2.91
CA PRO A 37 6.92 5.92 3.63
C PRO A 37 7.65 6.37 4.91
N GLY A 38 7.12 7.39 5.61
CA GLY A 38 7.62 7.79 6.92
C GLY A 38 7.33 6.73 7.99
N ARG A 39 7.22 7.13 9.25
CA ARG A 39 6.94 6.19 10.36
C ARG A 39 5.64 5.40 10.14
N VAL A 40 4.56 6.10 9.80
CA VAL A 40 3.24 5.49 9.58
C VAL A 40 3.25 4.63 8.32
N GLY A 41 3.73 5.16 7.19
CA GLY A 41 3.77 4.42 5.93
C GLY A 41 4.62 3.16 5.99
N SER A 42 5.78 3.19 6.64
CA SER A 42 6.63 2.00 6.82
C SER A 42 5.97 0.94 7.70
N ALA A 43 5.38 1.33 8.84
CA ALA A 43 4.63 0.41 9.70
C ALA A 43 3.44 -0.22 8.97
N LEU A 44 2.73 0.56 8.16
CA LEU A 44 1.63 0.05 7.35
C LEU A 44 2.12 -0.95 6.29
N LEU A 45 3.22 -0.69 5.60
CA LEU A 45 3.81 -1.62 4.63
C LEU A 45 4.15 -2.97 5.28
N GLU A 46 4.70 -2.96 6.49
CA GLU A 46 4.95 -4.17 7.28
C GLU A 46 3.64 -4.91 7.62
N GLN A 47 2.61 -4.19 8.06
CA GLN A 47 1.30 -4.75 8.36
C GLN A 47 0.63 -5.36 7.12
N LEU A 48 0.69 -4.69 5.96
CA LEU A 48 0.15 -5.19 4.70
C LEU A 48 0.86 -6.48 4.29
N ARG A 49 2.19 -6.51 4.38
CA ARG A 49 3.00 -7.72 4.11
C ARG A 49 2.63 -8.87 5.05
N ALA A 50 2.49 -8.60 6.35
CA ALA A 50 2.10 -9.62 7.32
C ALA A 50 0.66 -10.12 7.12
N ALA A 51 -0.24 -9.27 6.61
CA ALA A 51 -1.64 -9.61 6.36
C ALA A 51 -1.87 -10.37 5.04
N GLN A 52 -0.99 -10.23 4.05
CA GLN A 52 -1.12 -10.84 2.71
C GLN A 52 -1.52 -12.34 2.74
N PRO A 53 -0.89 -13.23 3.53
CA PRO A 53 -1.26 -14.64 3.57
C PRO A 53 -2.70 -14.87 4.05
N ARG A 54 -3.14 -14.09 5.04
CA ARG A 54 -4.51 -14.13 5.58
C ARG A 54 -5.54 -13.63 4.58
N LEU A 55 -5.26 -12.49 3.93
CA LEU A 55 -6.17 -11.90 2.95
C LEU A 55 -6.35 -12.80 1.72
N ALA A 56 -5.28 -13.45 1.27
CA ALA A 56 -5.34 -14.39 0.16
C ALA A 56 -6.18 -15.63 0.50
N ARG A 57 -5.92 -16.25 1.66
CA ARG A 57 -6.59 -17.48 2.09
C ARG A 57 -8.06 -17.27 2.44
N ASP A 58 -8.36 -16.24 3.22
CA ASP A 58 -9.68 -16.09 3.86
C ASP A 58 -10.59 -15.16 3.04
N GLY A 59 -10.02 -14.26 2.22
CA GLY A 59 -10.73 -13.25 1.45
C GLY A 59 -10.64 -13.38 -0.07
N ALA A 60 -9.86 -14.33 -0.58
CA ALA A 60 -9.47 -14.43 -1.98
C ALA A 60 -8.96 -13.08 -2.54
N LEU A 61 -8.22 -12.34 -1.70
CA LEU A 61 -7.70 -11.00 -2.01
C LEU A 61 -6.17 -11.02 -1.97
N GLU A 62 -5.56 -10.67 -3.09
CA GLU A 62 -4.13 -10.48 -3.21
C GLU A 62 -3.80 -8.99 -3.22
N LEU A 63 -2.85 -8.59 -2.38
CA LEU A 63 -2.31 -7.23 -2.43
C LEU A 63 -1.01 -7.26 -3.23
N LYS A 64 -0.89 -6.40 -4.25
CA LYS A 64 0.34 -6.23 -5.02
C LYS A 64 0.84 -4.81 -4.81
N LEU A 65 1.99 -4.65 -4.16
CA LEU A 65 2.62 -3.34 -4.01
C LEU A 65 3.21 -2.93 -5.36
N CYS A 66 2.63 -1.90 -5.98
CA CYS A 66 3.03 -1.39 -7.29
C CYS A 66 3.94 -0.16 -7.21
N GLY A 67 4.00 0.51 -6.06
CA GLY A 67 4.95 1.57 -5.86
C GLY A 67 4.87 2.26 -4.50
N VAL A 68 5.86 3.09 -4.22
CA VAL A 68 5.97 3.90 -3.01
C VAL A 68 6.48 5.31 -3.35
N VAL A 69 5.80 6.36 -2.89
CA VAL A 69 6.20 7.76 -3.09
C VAL A 69 6.71 8.38 -1.80
N ALA A 70 7.96 8.83 -1.77
CA ALA A 70 8.48 9.77 -0.79
C ALA A 70 8.47 11.21 -1.35
N SER A 71 8.70 12.20 -0.48
CA SER A 71 8.59 13.63 -0.86
C SER A 71 9.37 14.02 -2.12
N LYS A 72 10.58 13.49 -2.30
CA LYS A 72 11.48 13.81 -3.43
C LYS A 72 11.57 12.72 -4.50
N ARG A 73 11.12 11.52 -4.19
CA ARG A 73 11.39 10.35 -5.03
C ARG A 73 10.30 9.30 -4.91
N MET A 74 10.09 8.51 -5.95
CA MET A 74 9.20 7.37 -5.95
C MET A 74 9.91 6.11 -6.43
N TRP A 75 9.45 4.95 -5.96
CA TRP A 75 9.80 3.63 -6.44
C TRP A 75 8.57 3.00 -7.08
N LEU A 76 8.75 2.32 -8.22
CA LEU A 76 7.69 1.62 -8.96
C LEU A 76 8.12 0.15 -9.14
N ASP A 77 7.15 -0.77 -9.14
CA ASP A 77 7.38 -2.22 -9.30
C ASP A 77 7.67 -2.66 -10.75
N CYS A 78 7.67 -1.74 -11.71
CA CYS A 78 7.98 -2.03 -13.11
C CYS A 78 9.48 -2.03 -13.41
N ASP A 79 9.88 -2.92 -14.31
CA ASP A 79 11.05 -2.77 -15.17
C ASP A 79 10.62 -2.25 -16.55
N ASP A 80 9.84 -1.17 -16.57
CA ASP A 80 9.34 -0.58 -17.81
C ASP A 80 10.47 0.20 -18.48
N ALA A 81 10.90 -0.25 -19.66
CA ALA A 81 12.03 0.33 -20.40
C ALA A 81 11.80 1.78 -20.83
N GLU A 82 10.57 2.21 -21.13
CA GLU A 82 10.25 3.57 -21.56
C GLU A 82 10.28 4.53 -20.36
N LEU A 83 9.65 4.12 -19.26
CA LEU A 83 9.71 4.81 -17.98
C LEU A 83 11.13 4.80 -17.39
N ASN A 84 11.90 3.74 -17.58
CA ASN A 84 13.32 3.65 -17.22
C ASN A 84 14.18 4.56 -18.10
N ALA A 85 13.91 4.67 -19.41
CA ALA A 85 14.63 5.56 -20.31
C ALA A 85 14.44 7.05 -19.95
N ARG A 86 13.24 7.43 -19.50
CA ARG A 86 12.94 8.79 -19.01
C ARG A 86 13.66 9.16 -17.71
N HIS A 87 14.04 8.17 -16.89
CA HIS A 87 14.55 8.40 -15.53
C HIS A 87 15.87 7.68 -15.18
N GLY A 88 16.54 7.04 -16.15
CA GLY A 88 17.90 6.51 -16.01
C GLY A 88 18.07 5.06 -15.53
N GLY A 89 17.06 4.19 -15.70
CA GLY A 89 17.23 2.73 -15.49
C GLY A 89 16.47 2.09 -14.31
N ALA A 90 16.47 0.74 -14.31
CA ALA A 90 15.64 -0.18 -13.52
C ALA A 90 15.72 -0.03 -11.98
N GLN A 91 14.60 -0.31 -11.29
CA GLN A 91 14.41 -0.35 -9.82
C GLN A 91 15.01 0.80 -9.01
N THR A 92 15.39 1.88 -9.67
CA THR A 92 16.05 3.02 -9.07
C THR A 92 14.99 4.04 -8.74
N TRP A 93 14.98 4.47 -7.48
CA TRP A 93 14.16 5.58 -7.05
C TRP A 93 14.28 6.73 -8.06
N ARG A 94 13.14 7.17 -8.60
CA ARG A 94 13.04 8.22 -9.61
C ARG A 94 12.43 9.48 -9.00
N PRO A 95 12.55 10.67 -9.61
CA PRO A 95 11.89 11.88 -9.12
C PRO A 95 10.40 11.64 -8.84
N ASN A 96 9.89 12.28 -7.79
CA ASN A 96 8.47 12.20 -7.44
C ASN A 96 7.61 12.83 -8.55
N ASP A 97 6.69 12.04 -9.08
CA ASP A 97 5.60 12.46 -9.97
C ASP A 97 4.33 11.72 -9.54
N LEU A 98 3.43 12.44 -8.86
CA LEU A 98 2.23 11.85 -8.27
C LEU A 98 1.21 11.37 -9.31
N ASP A 99 1.14 12.04 -10.46
CA ASP A 99 0.19 11.66 -11.52
C ASP A 99 0.70 10.42 -12.24
N ALA A 100 1.99 10.39 -12.61
CA ALA A 100 2.61 9.19 -13.16
C ALA A 100 2.57 8.00 -12.18
N PHE A 101 2.70 8.27 -10.88
CA PHE A 101 2.54 7.24 -9.84
C PHE A 101 1.12 6.66 -9.80
N ALA A 102 0.10 7.52 -9.77
CA ALA A 102 -1.29 7.08 -9.72
C ALA A 102 -1.68 6.28 -10.98
N ASP A 103 -1.26 6.75 -12.15
CA ASP A 103 -1.46 6.06 -13.42
C ASP A 103 -0.76 4.69 -13.43
N HIS A 104 0.47 4.62 -12.91
CA HIS A 104 1.21 3.36 -12.77
C HIS A 104 0.47 2.37 -11.86
N VAL A 105 -0.02 2.80 -10.70
CA VAL A 105 -0.74 1.92 -9.77
C VAL A 105 -2.05 1.44 -10.40
N ARG A 106 -2.81 2.35 -11.03
CA ARG A 106 -4.07 2.06 -11.73
C ARG A 106 -3.87 1.07 -12.87
N GLY A 107 -2.83 1.26 -13.68
CA GLY A 107 -2.59 0.47 -14.89
C GLY A 107 -3.66 0.65 -15.97
N SER A 108 -3.44 -0.04 -17.10
CA SER A 108 -4.33 -0.03 -18.27
C SER A 108 -5.15 -1.32 -18.42
N ASP A 109 -4.92 -2.32 -17.58
CA ASP A 109 -5.50 -3.66 -17.63
C ASP A 109 -6.84 -3.79 -16.90
N GLY A 110 -7.39 -2.69 -16.38
CA GLY A 110 -8.66 -2.66 -15.65
C GLY A 110 -8.60 -3.30 -14.27
N ARG A 111 -7.41 -3.49 -13.69
CA ARG A 111 -7.27 -3.97 -12.31
C ARG A 111 -7.85 -2.98 -11.30
N HIS A 112 -8.23 -3.50 -10.13
CA HIS A 112 -8.56 -2.64 -9.00
C HIS A 112 -7.28 -2.05 -8.40
N ALA A 113 -7.33 -0.76 -8.05
CA ALA A 113 -6.21 -0.02 -7.50
C ALA A 113 -6.60 0.69 -6.19
N LEU A 114 -5.61 0.85 -5.32
CA LEU A 114 -5.71 1.54 -4.03
C LEU A 114 -4.49 2.44 -3.85
N LEU A 115 -4.71 3.73 -3.63
CA LEU A 115 -3.70 4.67 -3.16
C LEU A 115 -3.91 4.88 -1.66
N ILE A 116 -2.81 4.84 -0.89
CA ILE A 116 -2.81 5.09 0.54
C ILE A 116 -1.94 6.30 0.83
N ASP A 117 -2.54 7.38 1.32
CA ASP A 117 -1.80 8.55 1.79
C ASP A 117 -1.46 8.45 3.28
N CYS A 118 -0.17 8.29 3.57
CA CYS A 118 0.43 8.39 4.90
C CYS A 118 1.34 9.62 5.01
N SER A 119 1.19 10.60 4.10
CA SER A 119 1.90 11.87 4.12
C SER A 119 1.21 12.90 5.00
N ALA A 120 1.91 14.00 5.25
CA ALA A 120 1.36 15.20 5.88
C ALA A 120 1.26 16.35 4.85
N SER A 121 1.01 16.03 3.59
CA SER A 121 1.13 16.97 2.47
C SER A 121 -0.23 17.36 1.91
N ASP A 122 -0.61 18.63 2.06
CA ASP A 122 -1.80 19.19 1.40
C ASP A 122 -1.71 19.09 -0.12
N ALA A 123 -0.50 19.10 -0.67
CA ALA A 123 -0.27 18.89 -2.09
C ALA A 123 -0.69 17.49 -2.54
N VAL A 124 -0.52 16.44 -1.72
CA VAL A 124 -1.04 15.10 -2.02
C VAL A 124 -2.57 15.09 -1.89
N ALA A 125 -3.12 15.70 -0.84
CA ALA A 125 -4.57 15.75 -0.63
C ALA A 125 -5.33 16.47 -1.76
N ALA A 126 -4.71 17.47 -2.40
CA ALA A 126 -5.26 18.15 -3.56
C ALA A 126 -5.47 17.23 -4.79
N HIS A 127 -4.90 16.02 -4.80
CA HIS A 127 -5.08 15.05 -5.86
C HIS A 127 -6.35 14.19 -5.68
N TYR A 128 -6.94 14.12 -4.48
CA TYR A 128 -8.04 13.20 -4.19
C TYR A 128 -9.27 13.32 -5.09
N PRO A 129 -9.73 14.52 -5.52
CA PRO A 129 -10.94 14.62 -6.33
C PRO A 129 -10.84 13.97 -7.73
N ARG A 130 -9.62 13.69 -8.21
CA ARG A 130 -9.36 13.16 -9.56
C ARG A 130 -8.79 11.74 -9.56
N TRP A 131 -8.50 11.19 -8.39
CA TRP A 131 -8.07 9.80 -8.20
C TRP A 131 -9.26 8.93 -7.80
#